data_AF-A0A317IYA5-F1
#
_entry.id   AF-A0A317IYA5-F1
#
_cell.length_a   1.000
_cell.length_b   1.000
_cell.length_c   1.000
_cell.angle_alpha   90.00
_cell.angle_beta   90.00
_cell.angle_gamma   90.00
#
_symmetry.space_group_name_H-M   'P 1'
#
loop_
_entity.id
_entity.type
_entity.pdbx_description
1 polymer ?
#
loop_
_entity_poly.entity_id
_entity_poly.type
_entity_poly.pdbx_seq_one_letter_code
_entity_poly.pdbx_strand_id
1 'polypeptide(L)'
;MIELALILSVAVPLLLGVAGLGIRLGRTLEGTQVTRDVAHMYALGTDFSLAGTQAIAQTLSRDFTLTTSGSGVLLLSRIVKVYQADCTAAGLQNCPNLNQTVFAQRLVIGNTALRTSSFGTPPANYIDSQGNIKSVDYCKQSALIAAGFDQVLSLAQGQSAYVVEGYFSMPEINLAYEGATGRGFYVRLLL
;
A
#
# COMPACT_ATOMS: atom_id res chain seq x y z
N MET A 1 30.90 44.72 -4.46
CA MET A 1 30.74 43.69 -5.51
C MET A 1 31.04 42.28 -4.98
N ILE A 2 32.13 42.04 -4.25
CA ILE A 2 32.48 40.69 -3.73
C ILE A 2 31.53 40.19 -2.62
N GLU A 3 31.02 41.07 -1.75
CA GLU A 3 30.09 40.70 -0.66
C GLU A 3 28.75 40.17 -1.20
N LEU A 4 28.21 40.79 -2.25
CA LEU A 4 27.00 40.31 -2.93
C LEU A 4 27.23 38.94 -3.58
N ALA A 5 28.42 38.72 -4.17
CA ALA A 5 28.78 37.44 -4.76
C ALA A 5 28.87 36.33 -3.69
N LEU A 6 29.42 36.65 -2.50
CA LEU A 6 29.51 35.70 -1.40
C LEU A 6 28.12 35.33 -0.86
N ILE A 7 27.23 36.31 -0.69
CA ILE A 7 25.84 36.06 -0.24
C ILE A 7 25.08 35.22 -1.27
N LEU A 8 25.18 35.53 -2.56
CA LEU A 8 24.49 34.77 -3.62
C LEU A 8 24.98 33.31 -3.71
N SER A 9 26.26 33.06 -3.44
CA SER A 9 26.83 31.71 -3.46
C SER A 9 26.22 30.77 -2.40
N VAL A 10 25.71 31.32 -1.29
CA VAL A 10 25.01 30.57 -0.23
C VAL A 10 23.50 30.65 -0.40
N ALA A 11 22.97 31.81 -0.79
CA ALA A 11 21.53 32.03 -0.90
C ALA A 11 20.89 31.20 -2.02
N VAL A 12 21.55 31.08 -3.19
CA VAL A 12 20.98 30.34 -4.33
C VAL A 12 20.86 28.83 -4.05
N PRO A 13 21.90 28.13 -3.55
CA PRO A 13 21.77 26.72 -3.18
C PRO A 13 20.76 26.49 -2.05
N LEU A 14 20.68 27.40 -1.07
CA LEU A 14 19.70 27.30 0.01
C LEU A 14 18.27 27.41 -0.52
N LEU A 15 17.99 28.36 -1.41
CA LEU A 15 16.66 28.56 -1.99
C LEU A 15 16.24 27.38 -2.85
N LEU A 16 17.14 26.84 -3.68
CA LEU A 16 16.89 25.63 -4.46
C LEU A 16 16.67 24.40 -3.56
N GLY A 17 17.40 24.30 -2.44
CA GLY A 17 17.22 23.24 -1.45
C GLY A 17 15.85 23.29 -0.77
N VAL A 18 15.42 24.46 -0.31
CA VAL A 18 14.11 24.66 0.32
C VAL A 18 12.98 24.42 -0.69
N ALA A 19 13.13 24.91 -1.92
CA ALA A 19 12.15 24.64 -2.99
C ALA A 19 12.03 23.14 -3.29
N GLY A 20 13.16 22.42 -3.36
CA GLY A 20 13.18 20.97 -3.54
C GLY A 20 12.50 20.21 -2.40
N LEU A 21 12.75 20.60 -1.15
CA LEU A 21 12.07 20.02 0.02
C LEU A 21 10.57 20.32 0.03
N GLY A 22 10.16 21.54 -0.33
CA GLY A 22 8.75 21.93 -0.41
C GLY A 22 7.97 21.11 -1.44
N ILE A 23 8.55 20.90 -2.63
CA ILE A 23 7.92 20.07 -3.68
C ILE A 23 7.81 18.60 -3.21
N ARG A 24 8.83 18.07 -2.53
CA ARG A 24 8.76 16.71 -1.95
C ARG A 24 7.63 16.60 -0.94
N LEU A 25 7.52 17.57 -0.03
CA LEU A 25 6.47 17.57 0.98
C LEU A 25 5.07 17.66 0.36
N GLY A 26 4.88 18.48 -0.68
CA GLY A 26 3.61 18.56 -1.39
C GLY A 26 3.18 17.21 -1.96
N ARG A 27 4.09 16.54 -2.68
CA ARG A 27 3.82 15.23 -3.29
C ARG A 27 3.62 14.11 -2.26
N THR A 28 4.32 14.14 -1.11
CA THR A 28 4.08 13.14 -0.05
C THR A 28 2.74 13.35 0.63
N LEU A 29 2.30 14.60 0.82
CA LEU A 29 0.97 14.91 1.34
C LEU A 29 -0.13 14.44 0.39
N GLU A 30 0.02 14.68 -0.91
CA GLU A 30 -0.90 14.19 -1.93
C GLU A 30 -1.00 12.66 -1.91
N GLY A 31 0.14 11.95 -2.00
CA GLY A 31 0.16 10.48 -1.94
C GLY A 31 -0.47 9.92 -0.66
N THR A 32 -0.31 10.61 0.47
CA THR A 32 -0.96 10.25 1.73
C THR A 32 -2.48 10.44 1.68
N GLN A 33 -2.95 11.57 1.13
CA GLN A 33 -4.38 11.85 0.99
C GLN A 33 -5.06 10.85 0.05
N VAL A 34 -4.46 10.56 -1.10
CA VAL A 34 -4.96 9.56 -2.04
C VAL A 34 -5.07 8.18 -1.39
N THR A 35 -4.03 7.76 -0.67
CA THR A 35 -4.07 6.46 0.03
C THR A 35 -5.17 6.44 1.09
N ARG A 36 -5.40 7.57 1.77
CA ARG A 36 -6.47 7.72 2.77
C ARG A 36 -7.86 7.64 2.18
N ASP A 37 -8.10 8.36 1.10
CA ASP A 37 -9.41 8.38 0.46
C ASP A 37 -9.74 7.00 -0.11
N VAL A 38 -8.77 6.34 -0.77
CA VAL A 38 -8.93 4.95 -1.23
C VAL A 38 -9.13 3.99 -0.07
N ALA A 39 -8.39 4.14 1.04
CA ALA A 39 -8.55 3.29 2.22
C ALA A 39 -9.97 3.37 2.80
N HIS A 40 -10.51 4.58 2.97
CA HIS A 40 -11.88 4.74 3.45
C HIS A 40 -12.91 4.19 2.47
N MET A 41 -12.75 4.44 1.17
CA MET A 41 -13.64 3.86 0.15
C MET A 41 -13.62 2.33 0.18
N TYR A 42 -12.44 1.73 0.36
CA TYR A 42 -12.27 0.28 0.43
C TYR A 42 -12.89 -0.29 1.70
N ALA A 43 -12.65 0.32 2.86
CA ALA A 43 -13.23 -0.10 4.13
C ALA A 43 -14.78 0.03 4.16
N LEU A 44 -15.33 0.97 3.39
CA LEU A 44 -16.79 1.12 3.21
C LEU A 44 -17.39 0.12 2.20
N GLY A 45 -16.58 -0.76 1.61
CA GLY A 45 -17.04 -1.83 0.72
C GLY A 45 -17.03 -1.48 -0.77
N THR A 46 -16.31 -0.43 -1.17
CA THR A 46 -16.12 -0.15 -2.60
C THR A 46 -15.25 -1.24 -3.23
N ASP A 47 -15.76 -1.90 -4.26
CA ASP A 47 -15.05 -2.95 -4.98
C ASP A 47 -14.06 -2.36 -5.99
N PHE A 48 -12.76 -2.47 -5.71
CA PHE A 48 -11.67 -2.00 -6.58
C PHE A 48 -11.24 -3.02 -7.65
N SER A 49 -11.94 -4.14 -7.81
CA SER A 49 -11.72 -5.07 -8.94
C SER A 49 -12.30 -4.52 -10.25
N LEU A 50 -13.26 -3.60 -10.15
CA LEU A 50 -13.94 -3.01 -11.30
C LEU A 50 -13.13 -1.87 -11.92
N ALA A 51 -13.10 -1.82 -13.25
CA ALA A 51 -12.37 -0.76 -13.98
C ALA A 51 -12.85 0.66 -13.61
N GLY A 52 -14.16 0.82 -13.34
CA GLY A 52 -14.74 2.12 -12.97
C GLY A 52 -14.20 2.67 -11.64
N THR A 53 -14.08 1.82 -10.62
CA THR A 53 -13.56 2.22 -9.30
C THR A 53 -12.03 2.37 -9.32
N GLN A 54 -11.33 1.59 -10.14
CA GLN A 54 -9.92 1.81 -10.42
C GLN A 54 -9.67 3.16 -11.12
N ALA A 55 -10.56 3.58 -12.02
CA ALA A 55 -10.47 4.90 -12.65
C ALA A 55 -10.66 6.05 -11.64
N ILE A 56 -11.44 5.84 -10.57
CA ILE A 56 -11.55 6.81 -9.46
C ILE A 56 -10.20 6.90 -8.73
N ALA A 57 -9.59 5.77 -8.38
CA ALA A 57 -8.26 5.77 -7.75
C ALA A 57 -7.20 6.46 -8.64
N GLN A 58 -7.23 6.20 -9.94
CA GLN A 58 -6.37 6.87 -10.93
C GLN A 58 -6.64 8.39 -11.05
N THR A 59 -7.89 8.81 -10.88
CA THR A 59 -8.28 10.23 -10.89
C THR A 59 -7.84 10.95 -9.62
N LEU A 60 -7.87 10.27 -8.48
CA LEU A 60 -7.35 10.80 -7.22
C LEU A 60 -5.82 10.91 -7.27
N SER A 61 -5.15 9.96 -7.93
CA SER A 61 -3.70 9.91 -8.06
C SER A 61 -3.19 10.55 -9.36
N ARG A 62 -3.78 11.63 -9.86
CA ARG A 62 -3.45 12.18 -11.20
C ARG A 62 -1.95 12.42 -11.41
N ASP A 63 -1.23 12.82 -10.36
CA ASP A 63 0.20 13.10 -10.44
C ASP A 63 1.06 11.82 -10.33
N PHE A 64 0.44 10.69 -9.99
CA PHE A 64 1.06 9.37 -9.90
C PHE A 64 0.35 8.38 -10.82
N THR A 65 0.96 8.08 -11.96
CA THR A 65 0.43 7.10 -12.92
C THR A 65 0.25 5.73 -12.26
N LEU A 66 -0.99 5.35 -11.93
CA LEU A 66 -1.37 4.04 -11.36
C LEU A 66 -1.69 3.03 -12.47
N THR A 67 -0.67 2.71 -13.27
CA THR A 67 -0.71 1.66 -14.30
C THR A 67 0.35 0.61 -14.03
N THR A 68 0.32 -0.52 -14.73
CA THR A 68 1.26 -1.64 -14.54
C THR A 68 2.74 -1.24 -14.71
N SER A 69 3.02 -0.20 -15.51
CA SER A 69 4.36 0.35 -15.72
C SER A 69 4.53 1.76 -15.13
N GLY A 70 3.54 2.22 -14.36
CA GLY A 70 3.51 3.57 -13.84
C GLY A 70 4.40 3.79 -12.62
N SER A 71 4.32 5.00 -12.07
CA SER A 71 5.14 5.47 -10.95
C SER A 71 4.48 5.27 -9.59
N GLY A 72 3.34 4.56 -9.50
CA GLY A 72 2.67 4.29 -8.24
C GLY A 72 2.08 2.89 -8.16
N VAL A 73 1.89 2.42 -6.93
CA VAL A 73 1.17 1.18 -6.62
C VAL A 73 0.36 1.35 -5.34
N LEU A 74 -0.89 0.90 -5.39
CA LEU A 74 -1.77 0.75 -4.24
C LEU A 74 -2.04 -0.74 -4.07
N LEU A 75 -1.74 -1.28 -2.89
CA LEU A 75 -2.07 -2.64 -2.51
C LEU A 75 -3.17 -2.60 -1.46
N LEU A 76 -4.32 -3.15 -1.80
CA LEU A 76 -5.49 -3.23 -0.92
C LEU A 76 -5.59 -4.66 -0.42
N SER A 77 -5.72 -4.85 0.88
CA SER A 77 -5.79 -6.17 1.49
C SER A 77 -6.79 -6.18 2.61
N ARG A 78 -7.53 -7.29 2.72
CA ARG A 78 -8.31 -7.58 3.92
C ARG A 78 -7.61 -8.70 4.67
N ILE A 79 -7.26 -8.43 5.92
CA ILE A 79 -6.60 -9.39 6.80
C ILE A 79 -7.60 -9.81 7.87
N VAL A 80 -7.75 -11.11 8.07
CA VAL A 80 -8.68 -11.71 9.03
C VAL A 80 -7.90 -12.55 10.01
N LYS A 81 -8.29 -12.55 11.29
CA LYS A 81 -7.78 -13.54 12.23
C LYS A 81 -8.67 -14.76 12.24
N VAL A 82 -8.13 -15.89 11.80
CA VAL A 82 -8.88 -17.13 11.60
C VAL A 82 -9.55 -17.56 12.89
N TYR A 83 -10.88 -17.70 12.83
CA TYR A 83 -11.69 -18.20 13.92
C TYR A 83 -12.12 -19.65 13.67
N GLN A 84 -12.44 -20.37 14.75
CA GLN A 84 -12.92 -21.75 14.67
C GLN A 84 -14.18 -21.87 13.80
N ALA A 85 -15.07 -20.87 13.82
CA ALA A 85 -16.26 -20.88 12.97
C ALA A 85 -15.92 -20.81 11.47
N ASP A 86 -14.84 -20.12 11.09
CA ASP A 86 -14.39 -20.07 9.69
C ASP A 86 -13.91 -21.44 9.21
N CYS A 87 -13.16 -22.16 10.07
CA CYS A 87 -12.70 -23.51 9.78
C CYS A 87 -13.87 -24.50 9.64
N THR A 88 -14.87 -24.38 10.53
CA THR A 88 -16.10 -25.19 10.48
C THR A 88 -16.92 -24.88 9.23
N ALA A 89 -17.10 -23.60 8.88
CA ALA A 89 -17.80 -23.18 7.68
C ALA A 89 -17.07 -23.61 6.40
N ALA A 90 -15.73 -23.69 6.44
CA ALA A 90 -14.90 -24.21 5.36
C ALA A 90 -14.89 -25.76 5.28
N GLY A 91 -15.56 -26.46 6.20
CA GLY A 91 -15.60 -27.92 6.25
C GLY A 91 -14.25 -28.58 6.60
N LEU A 92 -13.34 -27.84 7.24
CA LEU A 92 -12.00 -28.32 7.58
C LEU A 92 -11.99 -28.97 8.97
N GLN A 93 -11.61 -30.26 9.03
CA GLN A 93 -11.40 -31.00 10.28
C GLN A 93 -10.11 -30.58 11.00
N ASN A 94 -9.08 -30.20 10.23
CA ASN A 94 -7.83 -29.67 10.75
C ASN A 94 -7.62 -28.25 10.22
N CYS A 95 -7.44 -27.28 11.11
CA CYS A 95 -7.27 -25.87 10.76
C CYS A 95 -5.87 -25.39 11.15
N PRO A 96 -4.87 -25.56 10.27
CA PRO A 96 -3.49 -25.23 10.60
C PRO A 96 -3.26 -23.73 10.84
N ASN A 97 -4.07 -22.86 10.24
CA ASN A 97 -3.97 -21.41 10.41
C ASN A 97 -4.86 -20.87 11.53
N LEU A 98 -5.40 -21.72 12.42
CA LEU A 98 -6.21 -21.26 13.55
C LEU A 98 -5.42 -20.26 14.42
N ASN A 99 -6.06 -19.16 14.83
CA ASN A 99 -5.45 -18.04 15.56
C ASN A 99 -4.35 -17.26 14.82
N GLN A 100 -4.11 -17.57 13.54
CA GLN A 100 -3.18 -16.80 12.70
C GLN A 100 -3.93 -15.69 11.97
N THR A 101 -3.22 -14.60 11.67
CA THR A 101 -3.70 -13.54 10.78
C THR A 101 -3.39 -13.91 9.34
N VAL A 102 -4.39 -13.89 8.48
CA VAL A 102 -4.31 -14.36 7.09
C VAL A 102 -4.95 -13.38 6.12
N PHE A 103 -4.50 -13.40 4.87
CA PHE A 103 -5.13 -12.64 3.79
C PHE A 103 -6.45 -13.30 3.38
N ALA A 104 -7.55 -12.54 3.49
CA ALA A 104 -8.86 -12.92 2.97
C ALA A 104 -9.19 -12.24 1.64
N GLN A 105 -8.54 -11.09 1.36
CA GLN A 105 -8.65 -10.40 0.09
C GLN A 105 -7.33 -9.69 -0.25
N ARG A 106 -6.98 -9.62 -1.52
CA ARG A 106 -5.86 -8.86 -2.07
C ARG A 106 -6.24 -8.29 -3.44
N LEU A 107 -6.14 -6.98 -3.59
CA LEU A 107 -6.18 -6.27 -4.87
C LEU A 107 -4.93 -5.42 -5.02
N VAL A 108 -4.50 -5.25 -6.27
CA VAL A 108 -3.37 -4.38 -6.58
C VAL A 108 -3.73 -3.48 -7.76
N ILE A 109 -3.43 -2.18 -7.60
CA ILE A 109 -3.64 -1.16 -8.61
C ILE A 109 -2.28 -0.51 -8.88
N GLY A 110 -1.81 -0.52 -10.11
CA GLY A 110 -0.53 0.07 -10.51
C GLY A 110 0.62 -0.93 -10.61
N ASN A 111 1.84 -0.46 -10.39
CA ASN A 111 3.07 -1.20 -10.70
C ASN A 111 3.62 -1.97 -9.48
N THR A 112 3.34 -3.28 -9.42
CA THR A 112 3.82 -4.18 -8.37
C THR A 112 5.34 -4.32 -8.28
N ALA A 113 6.09 -4.00 -9.35
CA ALA A 113 7.54 -4.05 -9.34
C ALA A 113 8.17 -2.95 -8.47
N LEU A 114 7.41 -1.89 -8.16
CA LEU A 114 7.89 -0.81 -7.31
C LEU A 114 8.01 -1.22 -5.84
N ARG A 115 7.04 -1.99 -5.34
CA ARG A 115 7.00 -2.41 -3.94
C ARG A 115 6.05 -3.58 -3.73
N THR A 116 6.50 -4.54 -2.92
CA THR A 116 5.67 -5.62 -2.36
C THR A 116 5.12 -5.23 -0.99
N SER A 117 3.96 -5.80 -0.62
CA SER A 117 3.35 -5.63 0.70
C SER A 117 4.32 -5.97 1.83
N SER A 118 4.25 -5.24 2.95
CA SER A 118 5.07 -5.51 4.14
C SER A 118 4.66 -6.77 4.89
N PHE A 119 3.45 -7.29 4.65
CA PHE A 119 2.90 -8.45 5.36
C PHE A 119 2.96 -9.75 4.55
N GLY A 120 3.58 -9.72 3.36
CA GLY A 120 3.67 -10.84 2.45
C GLY A 120 2.77 -10.70 1.23
N THR A 121 3.04 -11.50 0.20
CA THR A 121 2.29 -11.46 -1.07
C THR A 121 1.56 -12.79 -1.24
N PRO A 122 0.21 -12.81 -1.14
CA PRO A 122 -0.54 -14.04 -1.35
C PRO A 122 -0.35 -14.52 -2.80
N PRO A 123 -0.18 -15.83 -3.04
CA PRO A 123 -0.01 -16.37 -4.38
C PRO A 123 -1.25 -16.15 -5.26
N ALA A 124 -1.04 -15.77 -6.52
CA ALA A 124 -2.13 -15.41 -7.45
C ALA A 124 -3.12 -16.56 -7.72
N ASN A 125 -2.72 -17.82 -7.53
CA ASN A 125 -3.60 -18.97 -7.73
C ASN A 125 -4.71 -19.11 -6.66
N TYR A 126 -4.61 -18.38 -5.55
CA TYR A 126 -5.63 -18.36 -4.49
C TYR A 126 -6.54 -17.13 -4.54
N ILE A 127 -6.27 -16.19 -5.44
CA ILE A 127 -6.96 -14.91 -5.56
C ILE A 127 -7.91 -14.99 -6.76
N ASP A 128 -9.20 -14.77 -6.55
CA ASP A 128 -10.16 -14.71 -7.65
C ASP A 128 -10.12 -13.36 -8.39
N SER A 129 -10.94 -13.20 -9.43
CA SER A 129 -11.01 -11.95 -10.22
C SER A 129 -11.46 -10.73 -9.41
N GLN A 130 -12.10 -10.93 -8.26
CA GLN A 130 -12.56 -9.88 -7.35
C GLN A 130 -11.55 -9.63 -6.21
N GLY A 131 -10.40 -10.30 -6.25
CA GLY A 131 -9.37 -10.21 -5.23
C GLY A 131 -9.65 -11.05 -3.98
N ASN A 132 -10.73 -11.82 -3.93
CA ASN A 132 -11.09 -12.60 -2.75
C ASN A 132 -10.33 -13.92 -2.71
N ILE A 133 -10.11 -14.40 -1.48
CA ILE A 133 -9.48 -15.67 -1.19
C ILE A 133 -10.50 -16.55 -0.47
N LYS A 134 -10.68 -17.79 -0.92
CA LYS A 134 -11.68 -18.71 -0.36
C LYS A 134 -11.34 -19.08 1.08
N SER A 135 -12.36 -19.30 1.89
CA SER A 135 -12.20 -19.71 3.30
C SER A 135 -11.43 -21.00 3.49
N VAL A 136 -11.63 -21.98 2.61
CA VAL A 136 -10.85 -23.23 2.64
C VAL A 136 -9.35 -22.99 2.43
N ASP A 137 -8.98 -22.00 1.62
CA ASP A 137 -7.59 -21.73 1.28
C ASP A 137 -6.92 -20.92 2.40
N TYR A 138 -7.53 -19.82 2.87
CA TYR A 138 -6.94 -19.02 3.94
C TYR A 138 -6.87 -19.74 5.28
N CYS A 139 -7.76 -20.70 5.55
CA CYS A 139 -7.70 -21.53 6.77
C CYS A 139 -6.62 -22.62 6.72
N LYS A 140 -6.14 -22.99 5.52
CA LYS A 140 -5.25 -24.15 5.31
C LYS A 140 -3.83 -23.77 4.91
N GLN A 141 -3.68 -22.76 4.06
CA GLN A 141 -2.41 -22.50 3.38
C GLN A 141 -1.53 -21.54 4.18
N SER A 142 -0.32 -21.97 4.53
CA SER A 142 0.65 -21.13 5.24
C SER A 142 1.13 -19.93 4.40
N ALA A 143 1.08 -20.05 3.07
CA ALA A 143 1.44 -18.96 2.14
C ALA A 143 0.51 -17.73 2.23
N LEU A 144 -0.66 -17.88 2.86
CA LEU A 144 -1.64 -16.81 3.05
C LEU A 144 -1.54 -16.15 4.42
N ILE A 145 -0.58 -16.55 5.26
CA ILE A 145 -0.34 -15.94 6.57
C ILE A 145 0.26 -14.54 6.35
N ALA A 146 -0.35 -13.55 7.00
CA ALA A 146 0.13 -12.17 7.03
C ALA A 146 1.24 -12.02 8.09
N ALA A 147 2.47 -12.37 7.70
CA ALA A 147 3.60 -12.41 8.63
C ALA A 147 3.84 -11.05 9.29
N GLY A 148 3.90 -11.03 10.63
CA GLY A 148 4.14 -9.83 11.43
C GLY A 148 2.95 -8.88 11.56
N PHE A 149 1.77 -9.21 11.04
CA PHE A 149 0.60 -8.34 11.16
C PHE A 149 0.13 -8.14 12.61
N ASP A 150 0.15 -9.21 13.41
CA ASP A 150 -0.23 -9.16 14.84
C ASP A 150 0.66 -8.21 15.68
N GLN A 151 1.88 -7.88 15.22
CA GLN A 151 2.74 -6.89 15.89
C GLN A 151 2.31 -5.44 15.62
N VAL A 152 1.55 -5.21 14.54
CA VAL A 152 1.09 -3.88 14.14
C VAL A 152 -0.34 -3.65 14.62
N LEU A 153 -1.22 -4.63 14.43
CA LEU A 153 -2.59 -4.60 14.90
C LEU A 153 -3.00 -5.99 15.38
N SER A 154 -3.14 -6.14 16.70
CA SER A 154 -3.62 -7.38 17.30
C SER A 154 -5.13 -7.50 17.12
N LEU A 155 -5.56 -8.36 16.20
CA LEU A 155 -6.96 -8.72 16.02
C LEU A 155 -7.38 -9.79 17.03
N ALA A 156 -8.64 -9.76 17.46
CA ALA A 156 -9.30 -10.88 18.11
C ALA A 156 -9.80 -11.89 17.07
N GLN A 157 -10.12 -13.11 17.50
CA GLN A 157 -10.64 -14.14 16.60
C GLN A 157 -11.91 -13.66 15.89
N GLY A 158 -11.96 -13.83 14.56
CA GLY A 158 -13.12 -13.45 13.73
C GLY A 158 -13.15 -11.96 13.39
N GLN A 159 -12.19 -11.16 13.88
CA GLN A 159 -12.04 -9.77 13.45
C GLN A 159 -11.26 -9.69 12.14
N SER A 160 -11.61 -8.66 11.37
CA SER A 160 -10.96 -8.31 10.11
C SER A 160 -10.50 -6.86 10.14
N ALA A 161 -9.35 -6.59 9.53
CA ALA A 161 -8.84 -5.26 9.29
C ALA A 161 -8.66 -5.02 7.78
N TYR A 162 -8.91 -3.80 7.34
CA TYR A 162 -8.65 -3.36 5.98
C TYR A 162 -7.32 -2.61 5.94
N VAL A 163 -6.46 -3.01 5.01
CA VAL A 163 -5.11 -2.51 4.88
C VAL A 163 -4.93 -1.95 3.49
N VAL A 164 -4.52 -0.69 3.40
CA VAL A 164 -4.11 -0.09 2.13
C VAL A 164 -2.67 0.40 2.26
N GLU A 165 -1.82 -0.12 1.37
CA GLU A 165 -0.42 0.21 1.27
C GLU A 165 -0.19 0.95 -0.04
N GLY A 166 0.18 2.22 0.04
CA GLY A 166 0.51 3.05 -1.12
C GLY A 166 2.00 3.26 -1.24
N TYR A 167 2.55 3.11 -2.45
CA TYR A 167 3.91 3.49 -2.77
C TYR A 167 3.95 4.32 -4.04
N PHE A 168 4.65 5.44 -3.98
CA PHE A 168 4.71 6.42 -5.05
C PHE A 168 6.15 6.82 -5.33
N SER A 169 6.63 6.54 -6.54
CA SER A 169 7.96 6.91 -6.98
C SER A 169 8.05 8.40 -7.28
N MET A 170 9.15 9.03 -6.84
CA MET A 170 9.40 10.47 -7.01
C MET A 170 10.78 10.68 -7.63
N PRO A 171 11.02 10.30 -8.90
CA PRO A 171 12.33 10.38 -9.54
C PRO A 171 12.79 11.83 -9.81
N GLU A 172 11.85 12.77 -9.89
CA GLU A 172 12.05 14.11 -10.44
C GLU A 172 12.69 15.09 -9.46
N ILE A 173 12.64 14.83 -8.15
CA ILE A 173 13.03 15.81 -7.13
C ILE A 173 14.46 15.59 -6.63
N ASN A 174 15.33 15.02 -7.47
CA ASN A 174 16.66 14.56 -7.07
C ASN A 174 17.77 15.62 -7.18
N LEU A 175 17.42 16.90 -7.02
CA LEU A 175 18.32 18.04 -7.28
C LEU A 175 19.50 18.17 -6.29
N ALA A 176 19.59 17.37 -5.21
CA ALA A 176 20.62 17.55 -4.18
C ALA A 176 21.16 16.26 -3.53
N TYR A 177 20.83 15.07 -4.03
CA TYR A 177 21.32 13.83 -3.40
C TYR A 177 21.48 12.68 -4.42
N GLU A 178 22.57 12.73 -5.17
CA GLU A 178 23.10 11.59 -5.93
C GLU A 178 23.55 10.50 -4.94
N GLY A 179 22.62 9.63 -4.51
CA GLY A 179 22.98 8.51 -3.63
C GLY A 179 21.83 7.81 -2.90
N ALA A 180 20.61 8.38 -2.85
CA ALA A 180 19.49 7.72 -2.18
C ALA A 180 18.84 6.66 -3.08
N THR A 181 19.35 5.44 -3.03
CA THR A 181 18.66 4.24 -3.49
C THR A 181 17.42 3.99 -2.63
N GLY A 182 16.29 4.61 -3.00
CA GLY A 182 15.02 4.52 -2.28
C GLY A 182 14.01 5.52 -2.83
N ARG A 183 13.67 5.38 -4.12
CA ARG A 183 13.10 6.44 -4.98
C ARG A 183 11.58 6.62 -4.86
N GLY A 184 11.02 6.60 -3.64
CA GLY A 184 9.58 6.81 -3.47
C GLY A 184 9.12 6.88 -2.03
N PHE A 185 7.89 7.38 -1.87
CA PHE A 185 7.21 7.53 -0.61
C PHE A 185 6.29 6.34 -0.35
N TYR A 186 6.33 5.81 0.86
CA TYR A 186 5.48 4.70 1.29
C TYR A 186 4.54 5.18 2.40
N VAL A 187 3.27 4.85 2.26
CA VAL A 187 2.23 5.12 3.25
C VAL A 187 1.40 3.86 3.46
N ARG A 188 1.02 3.60 4.70
CA ARG A 188 0.16 2.49 5.08
C ARG A 188 -0.95 2.99 5.97
N LEU A 189 -2.16 2.56 5.68
CA LEU A 189 -3.33 2.82 6.49
C LEU A 189 -3.99 1.49 6.87
N LEU A 190 -4.41 1.43 8.13
CA LEU A 190 -5.10 0.31 8.76
C LEU A 190 -6.44 0.84 9.27
N LEU A 191 -7.52 0.17 8.89
CA LEU A 191 -8.90 0.52 9.23
C LEU A 191 -9.61 -0.69 9.82
#